data_AF-A0A4Q6BRQ2-F1
#
_entry.id   AF-A0A4Q6BRQ2-F1
#
_cell.length_a   1.000
_cell.length_b   1.000
_cell.length_c   1.000
_cell.angle_alpha   90.00
_cell.angle_beta   90.00
_cell.angle_gamma   90.00
#
_symmetry.space_group_name_H-M   'P 1'
#
loop_
_entity.id
_entity.type
_entity.pdbx_description
1 polymer ?
#
loop_
_entity_poly.entity_id
_entity_poly.type
_entity_poly.pdbx_seq_one_letter_code
_entity_poly.pdbx_strand_id
1 'polypeptide(L)'
;MLLRDRARAGRLAFLAALGLAGPASAERLGPRGQIASFQIDAPGAPRSVVVPRQGELAVGKLGAGAKTRTQLSGTLRVATEGDYLLIASGDGGAKLEVDGRILFEEPAPRVYYAAGDVVPVHLAAGDHPVRISLAKAQSFGLRAVSPDFRPTSALEWTTPSPAPADSNDLVVDVRPSFEPDGYRLELQIARPRSAPADLDRPVEVEVRGANGVLFSAAVGRLPYPRAEIRVTLPVIRLADIGSLVVTVRHAGL
;
A
#
# COMPACT_ATOMS: atom_id res chain seq x y z
N MET A 1 -40.44 5.60 -49.43
CA MET A 1 -40.51 4.16 -49.71
C MET A 1 -39.06 3.64 -49.75
N LEU A 2 -38.78 2.61 -48.94
CA LEU A 2 -37.52 1.82 -48.85
C LEU A 2 -36.25 2.51 -48.29
N LEU A 3 -35.93 2.23 -47.01
CA LEU A 3 -34.62 1.75 -46.49
C LEU A 3 -34.49 2.06 -44.98
N ARG A 4 -35.06 1.18 -44.15
CA ARG A 4 -34.68 0.95 -42.75
C ARG A 4 -34.96 -0.52 -42.44
N ASP A 5 -33.97 -1.38 -42.51
CA ASP A 5 -33.88 -2.59 -41.68
C ASP A 5 -32.60 -3.39 -41.99
N ARG A 6 -32.10 -4.09 -40.96
CA ARG A 6 -30.94 -5.01 -40.91
C ARG A 6 -29.62 -4.44 -40.37
N ALA A 7 -29.50 -4.44 -39.05
CA ALA A 7 -28.26 -4.81 -38.34
C ALA A 7 -28.50 -5.09 -36.83
N ARG A 8 -29.50 -5.90 -36.50
CA ARG A 8 -29.70 -6.46 -35.14
C ARG A 8 -30.17 -7.92 -35.24
N ALA A 9 -29.30 -8.79 -35.72
CA ALA A 9 -29.48 -10.23 -35.64
C ALA A 9 -28.10 -10.90 -35.73
N GLY A 10 -27.43 -11.05 -34.59
CA GLY A 10 -26.09 -11.66 -34.52
C GLY A 10 -25.50 -11.75 -33.12
N ARG A 11 -26.35 -11.82 -32.07
CA ARG A 11 -25.91 -11.86 -30.66
C ARG A 11 -26.54 -13.00 -29.84
N LEU A 12 -27.14 -14.00 -30.50
CA LEU A 12 -27.89 -15.06 -29.84
C LEU A 12 -27.65 -16.42 -30.54
N ALA A 13 -26.41 -16.88 -30.56
CA ALA A 13 -26.07 -18.27 -30.90
C ALA A 13 -24.61 -18.60 -30.51
N PHE A 14 -24.26 -18.55 -29.22
CA PHE A 14 -23.07 -19.25 -28.71
C PHE A 14 -23.07 -19.55 -27.19
N LEU A 15 -24.16 -19.28 -26.46
CA LEU A 15 -24.24 -19.49 -25.00
C LEU A 15 -25.22 -20.62 -24.62
N ALA A 16 -25.23 -21.70 -25.39
CA ALA A 16 -26.13 -22.85 -25.15
C ALA A 16 -25.44 -24.22 -25.30
N ALA A 17 -24.16 -24.33 -24.98
CA ALA A 17 -23.50 -25.63 -24.90
C ALA A 17 -22.74 -25.76 -23.57
N LEU A 18 -23.16 -26.76 -22.77
CA LEU A 18 -22.59 -27.30 -21.53
C LEU A 18 -23.32 -26.98 -20.21
N GLY A 19 -24.65 -27.02 -20.22
CA GLY A 19 -25.40 -27.16 -18.96
C GLY A 19 -25.07 -28.46 -18.22
N LEU A 20 -24.79 -28.36 -16.92
CA LEU A 20 -25.11 -29.35 -15.89
C LEU A 20 -25.40 -28.64 -14.55
N ALA A 21 -26.47 -29.06 -13.89
CA ALA A 21 -27.12 -28.46 -12.74
C ALA A 21 -26.44 -28.79 -11.37
N GLY A 22 -26.76 -28.00 -10.32
CA GLY A 22 -26.28 -28.12 -8.91
C GLY A 22 -26.90 -29.29 -8.12
N PRO A 23 -27.01 -29.29 -6.76
CA PRO A 23 -26.65 -28.29 -5.73
C PRO A 23 -25.86 -28.83 -4.50
N ALA A 24 -25.32 -27.97 -3.62
CA ALA A 24 -25.25 -28.13 -2.14
C ALA A 24 -24.31 -27.09 -1.48
N SER A 25 -24.68 -26.69 -0.26
CA SER A 25 -24.04 -25.71 0.62
C SER A 25 -23.06 -26.33 1.64
N ALA A 26 -22.32 -25.43 2.33
CA ALA A 26 -21.50 -25.61 3.55
C ALA A 26 -20.12 -26.30 3.34
N GLU A 27 -19.02 -25.95 4.02
CA GLU A 27 -18.84 -25.32 5.34
C GLU A 27 -17.41 -24.72 5.47
N ARG A 28 -17.25 -23.90 6.53
CA ARG A 28 -16.05 -23.28 7.11
C ARG A 28 -14.69 -23.94 6.85
N LEU A 29 -13.67 -23.08 6.70
CA LEU A 29 -12.41 -23.10 7.47
C LEU A 29 -11.88 -21.66 7.58
N GLY A 30 -11.96 -21.07 8.78
CA GLY A 30 -10.81 -20.34 9.35
C GLY A 30 -9.99 -21.36 10.15
N PRO A 31 -8.69 -21.17 10.42
CA PRO A 31 -8.12 -19.91 10.90
C PRO A 31 -6.77 -19.48 10.26
N ARG A 32 -6.61 -18.14 10.23
CA ARG A 32 -5.39 -17.31 10.36
C ARG A 32 -4.02 -17.86 9.90
N GLY A 33 -3.65 -17.42 8.68
CA GLY A 33 -2.28 -17.04 8.30
C GLY A 33 -2.33 -15.67 7.62
N GLN A 34 -1.80 -14.63 8.26
CA GLN A 34 -1.79 -13.27 7.71
C GLN A 34 -0.54 -13.03 6.88
N ILE A 35 -0.74 -12.31 5.78
CA ILE A 35 0.22 -12.08 4.70
C ILE A 35 0.58 -10.58 4.76
N ALA A 36 1.82 -10.21 5.02
CA ALA A 36 2.28 -8.88 4.63
C ALA A 36 2.69 -8.98 3.15
N SER A 37 1.75 -8.69 2.23
CA SER A 37 2.01 -8.69 0.77
C SER A 37 2.26 -7.27 0.31
N PHE A 38 3.45 -7.01 -0.20
CA PHE A 38 3.67 -5.89 -1.11
C PHE A 38 3.39 -6.43 -2.49
N GLN A 39 2.22 -6.12 -3.07
CA GLN A 39 1.91 -6.52 -4.44
C GLN A 39 1.64 -5.27 -5.26
N ILE A 40 2.38 -5.13 -6.35
CA ILE A 40 1.98 -4.32 -7.48
C ILE A 40 1.11 -5.25 -8.36
N ASP A 41 -0.21 -5.11 -8.17
CA ASP A 41 -1.39 -5.52 -8.96
C ASP A 41 -2.00 -6.95 -8.89
N ALA A 42 -3.26 -7.04 -8.39
CA ALA A 42 -4.45 -7.83 -8.82
C ALA A 42 -5.67 -7.53 -7.89
N PRO A 43 -6.96 -7.75 -8.30
CA PRO A 43 -8.15 -7.20 -7.62
C PRO A 43 -8.64 -8.06 -6.44
N GLY A 44 -8.81 -7.44 -5.27
CA GLY A 44 -9.72 -7.95 -4.22
C GLY A 44 -9.26 -7.81 -2.77
N ALA A 45 -7.98 -7.49 -2.51
CA ALA A 45 -7.49 -7.33 -1.14
C ALA A 45 -6.72 -6.00 -0.99
N PRO A 46 -7.23 -5.01 -0.23
CA PRO A 46 -6.46 -3.82 0.08
C PRO A 46 -5.44 -4.14 1.19
N ARG A 47 -4.17 -3.84 0.95
CA ARG A 47 -3.15 -3.68 1.99
C ARG A 47 -2.28 -2.48 1.67
N SER A 48 -2.40 -1.46 2.51
CA SER A 48 -1.55 -0.28 2.50
C SER A 48 -0.26 -0.58 3.25
N VAL A 49 0.88 -0.10 2.72
CA VAL A 49 2.03 0.18 3.57
C VAL A 49 2.16 1.68 3.67
N VAL A 50 2.06 2.17 4.90
CA VAL A 50 2.47 3.51 5.30
C VAL A 50 3.92 3.35 5.73
N VAL A 51 4.87 3.86 4.94
CA VAL A 51 6.25 4.01 5.40
C VAL A 51 6.39 5.46 5.86
N PRO A 52 6.24 5.75 7.16
CA PRO A 52 6.55 7.08 7.63
C PRO A 52 8.07 7.27 7.57
N ARG A 53 8.54 8.16 6.70
CA ARG A 53 9.85 8.81 6.86
C ARG A 53 9.58 10.23 7.39
N GLN A 54 10.56 10.87 8.02
CA GLN A 54 10.39 12.26 8.50
C GLN A 54 9.85 13.16 7.37
N GLY A 55 8.66 13.70 7.56
CA GLY A 55 7.98 14.55 6.58
C GLY A 55 7.48 13.84 5.31
N GLU A 56 7.51 12.51 5.21
CA GLU A 56 7.01 11.80 4.03
C GLU A 56 6.00 10.72 4.40
N LEU A 57 4.83 10.81 3.78
CA LEU A 57 3.77 9.84 3.77
C LEU A 57 3.63 9.31 2.33
N ALA A 58 4.23 8.16 2.07
CA ALA A 58 3.90 7.38 0.89
C ALA A 58 2.73 6.45 1.24
N VAL A 59 1.56 6.74 0.69
CA VAL A 59 0.43 5.80 0.73
C VAL A 59 0.47 4.99 -0.56
N GLY A 60 0.94 3.76 -0.43
CA GLY A 60 0.91 2.79 -1.53
C GLY A 60 -0.51 2.45 -1.98
N LYS A 61 -0.62 1.45 -2.86
CA LYS A 61 -1.88 1.11 -3.50
C LYS A 61 -3.04 0.85 -2.51
N LEU A 62 -4.03 1.74 -2.49
CA LEU A 62 -5.24 1.72 -1.68
C LEU A 62 -6.45 1.25 -2.51
N GLY A 63 -6.52 -0.05 -2.77
CA GLY A 63 -7.76 -0.66 -3.27
C GLY A 63 -7.59 -1.63 -4.44
N ALA A 64 -8.69 -2.31 -4.73
CA ALA A 64 -8.78 -3.50 -5.55
C ALA A 64 -9.36 -3.27 -6.96
N GLY A 65 -9.66 -2.05 -7.39
CA GLY A 65 -10.17 -1.84 -8.75
C GLY A 65 -10.74 -0.45 -9.06
N ALA A 66 -11.03 -0.22 -10.34
CA ALA A 66 -11.37 1.08 -10.95
C ALA A 66 -12.70 1.74 -10.50
N LYS A 67 -13.41 1.17 -9.52
CA LYS A 67 -14.74 1.63 -9.07
C LYS A 67 -14.88 1.82 -7.56
N THR A 68 -13.83 1.59 -6.78
CA THR A 68 -13.89 1.75 -5.32
C THR A 68 -13.41 3.13 -4.92
N ARG A 69 -14.22 3.85 -4.15
CA ARG A 69 -13.75 5.02 -3.40
C ARG A 69 -13.09 4.52 -2.13
N THR A 70 -11.83 4.88 -1.93
CA THR A 70 -11.09 4.55 -0.70
C THR A 70 -10.88 5.82 0.11
N GLN A 71 -11.01 5.72 1.42
CA GLN A 71 -10.73 6.83 2.33
C GLN A 71 -9.75 6.36 3.40
N LEU A 72 -8.68 7.13 3.57
CA LEU A 72 -7.73 7.01 4.67
C LEU A 72 -7.93 8.22 5.58
N SER A 73 -8.03 8.00 6.88
CA SER A 73 -8.00 9.10 7.86
C SER A 73 -6.68 9.00 8.63
N GLY A 74 -6.25 10.09 9.25
CA GLY A 74 -4.95 10.25 9.88
C GLY A 74 -4.94 11.44 10.83
N THR A 75 -3.83 11.60 11.55
CA THR A 75 -3.49 12.80 12.31
C THR A 75 -2.08 13.22 11.88
N LEU A 76 -1.96 14.46 11.42
CA LEU A 76 -0.69 15.13 11.18
C LEU A 76 -0.32 15.92 12.43
N ARG A 77 0.72 15.49 13.13
CA ARG A 77 1.27 16.19 14.27
C ARG A 77 2.32 17.19 13.82
N VAL A 78 2.14 18.43 14.23
CA VAL A 78 2.97 19.58 13.92
C VAL A 78 3.69 20.02 15.19
N ALA A 79 5.01 19.83 15.23
CA ALA A 79 5.82 20.16 16.39
C ALA A 79 6.02 21.68 16.56
N THR A 80 6.13 22.40 15.43
CA THR A 80 6.37 23.85 15.40
C THR A 80 5.37 24.49 14.45
N GLU A 81 4.66 25.52 14.91
CA GLU A 81 3.81 26.33 14.04
C GLU A 81 4.63 26.96 12.90
N GLY A 82 4.07 27.01 11.69
CA GLY A 82 4.73 27.67 10.58
C GLY A 82 4.14 27.36 9.21
N ASP A 83 4.82 27.90 8.19
CA ASP A 83 4.52 27.65 6.80
C ASP A 83 5.23 26.39 6.31
N TYR A 84 4.48 25.56 5.59
CA TYR A 84 4.93 24.30 5.02
C TYR A 84 4.48 24.19 3.57
N LEU A 85 5.20 23.37 2.81
CA LEU A 85 4.79 22.97 1.47
C LEU A 85 4.42 21.49 1.51
N LEU A 86 3.16 21.19 1.23
CA LEU A 86 2.69 19.82 1.00
C LEU A 86 2.80 19.50 -0.48
N ILE A 87 3.64 18.54 -0.84
CA ILE A 87 3.77 18.01 -2.19
C ILE A 87 2.87 16.77 -2.25
N ALA A 88 1.71 16.91 -2.88
CA ALA A 88 0.73 15.85 -3.01
C ALA A 88 0.67 15.32 -4.45
N SER A 89 0.46 14.01 -4.58
CA SER A 89 0.21 13.39 -5.88
C SER A 89 -0.77 12.24 -5.72
N GLY A 90 -1.74 12.14 -6.62
CA GLY A 90 -2.61 10.98 -6.75
C GLY A 90 -2.49 10.38 -8.13
N ASP A 91 -2.74 9.09 -8.26
CA ASP A 91 -3.06 8.49 -9.55
C ASP A 91 -4.51 8.05 -9.49
N GLY A 92 -5.42 8.67 -10.25
CA GLY A 92 -6.83 8.23 -10.36
C GLY A 92 -7.85 9.11 -9.63
N GLY A 93 -7.48 10.35 -9.35
CA GLY A 93 -8.30 11.33 -8.66
C GLY A 93 -8.24 11.18 -7.14
N ALA A 94 -7.71 12.19 -6.48
CA ALA A 94 -7.38 12.18 -5.07
C ALA A 94 -7.77 13.52 -4.41
N LYS A 95 -8.09 13.47 -3.12
CA LYS A 95 -8.41 14.65 -2.33
C LYS A 95 -7.75 14.54 -0.96
N LEU A 96 -7.05 15.60 -0.56
CA LEU A 96 -6.45 15.76 0.77
C LEU A 96 -7.21 16.83 1.53
N GLU A 97 -7.68 16.49 2.72
CA GLU A 97 -8.28 17.41 3.67
C GLU A 97 -7.46 17.46 4.96
N VAL A 98 -7.10 18.65 5.45
CA VAL A 98 -6.48 18.88 6.76
C VAL A 98 -7.38 19.83 7.54
N ASP A 99 -7.71 19.51 8.79
CA ASP A 99 -8.67 20.28 9.61
C ASP A 99 -10.03 20.49 8.93
N GLY A 100 -10.45 19.51 8.11
CA GLY A 100 -11.67 19.59 7.31
C GLY A 100 -11.62 20.55 6.12
N ARG A 101 -10.48 21.20 5.86
CA ARG A 101 -10.24 22.06 4.69
C ARG A 101 -9.61 21.25 3.57
N ILE A 102 -10.15 21.34 2.36
CA ILE A 102 -9.57 20.71 1.17
C ILE A 102 -8.31 21.50 0.79
N LEU A 103 -7.15 20.85 0.90
CA LEU A 103 -5.86 21.44 0.55
C LEU A 103 -5.41 21.02 -0.84
N PHE A 104 -5.74 19.79 -1.26
CA PHE A 104 -5.43 19.27 -2.58
C PHE A 104 -6.63 18.52 -3.11
N GLU A 105 -6.97 18.76 -4.38
CA GLU A 105 -7.98 18.01 -5.10
C GLU A 105 -7.56 17.83 -6.56
N GLU A 106 -7.47 16.58 -6.96
CA GLU A 106 -7.20 16.16 -8.32
C GLU A 106 -8.43 15.42 -8.82
N PRO A 107 -9.24 16.01 -9.71
CA PRO A 107 -10.51 15.41 -10.12
C PRO A 107 -10.37 14.31 -11.18
N ALA A 108 -9.23 14.25 -11.88
CA ALA A 108 -8.97 13.33 -12.98
C ALA A 108 -7.62 12.60 -12.79
N PRO A 109 -7.47 11.37 -13.27
CA PRO A 109 -6.19 10.65 -13.19
C PRO A 109 -5.07 11.40 -13.93
N ARG A 110 -3.93 11.61 -13.27
CA ARG A 110 -2.65 11.94 -13.92
C ARG A 110 -1.66 10.78 -13.76
N VAL A 111 -0.64 10.78 -14.61
CA VAL A 111 0.47 9.82 -14.49
C VAL A 111 1.14 10.03 -13.12
N TYR A 112 1.15 8.98 -12.31
CA TYR A 112 1.81 8.98 -11.00
C TYR A 112 3.27 9.46 -11.14
N TYR A 113 3.71 10.35 -10.24
CA TYR A 113 5.01 11.05 -10.29
C TYR A 113 5.22 12.12 -11.39
N ALA A 114 4.21 12.49 -12.18
CA ALA A 114 4.23 13.83 -12.76
C ALA A 114 4.34 14.83 -11.59
N ALA A 115 5.30 15.77 -11.65
CA ALA A 115 5.72 16.65 -10.55
C ALA A 115 4.57 16.96 -9.57
N GLY A 116 4.64 16.43 -8.35
CA GLY A 116 3.55 16.55 -7.38
C GLY A 116 3.12 18.01 -7.21
N ASP A 117 1.83 18.23 -7.00
CA ASP A 117 1.30 19.57 -6.84
C ASP A 117 1.77 20.12 -5.48
N VAL A 118 2.38 21.30 -5.51
CA VAL A 118 2.90 21.98 -4.32
C VAL A 118 1.77 22.81 -3.72
N VAL A 119 1.39 22.48 -2.50
CA VAL A 119 0.32 23.12 -1.75
C VAL A 119 0.92 23.85 -0.54
N PRO A 120 1.05 25.18 -0.59
CA PRO A 120 1.46 25.94 0.58
C PRO A 120 0.36 25.89 1.64
N VAL A 121 0.77 25.65 2.89
CA VAL A 121 -0.14 25.59 4.03
C VAL A 121 0.52 26.23 5.25
N HIS A 122 -0.26 26.97 6.01
CA HIS A 122 0.11 27.41 7.34
C HIS A 122 -0.52 26.49 8.37
N LEU A 123 0.29 25.89 9.25
CA LEU A 123 -0.16 24.94 10.27
C LEU A 123 0.23 25.43 11.65
N ALA A 124 -0.73 25.45 12.58
CA ALA A 124 -0.46 25.67 14.00
C ALA A 124 0.33 24.49 14.58
N ALA A 125 0.98 24.68 15.74
CA ALA A 125 1.53 23.55 16.48
C ALA A 125 0.38 22.72 17.08
N GLY A 126 0.47 21.40 17.00
CA GLY A 126 -0.56 20.49 17.53
C GLY A 126 -0.91 19.34 16.58
N ASP A 127 -2.03 18.69 16.87
CA ASP A 127 -2.53 17.55 16.10
C ASP A 127 -3.63 18.01 15.14
N HIS A 128 -3.45 17.70 13.85
CA HIS A 128 -4.37 18.07 12.79
C HIS A 128 -5.02 16.82 12.19
N PRO A 129 -6.36 16.65 12.25
CA PRO A 129 -7.00 15.55 11.53
C PRO A 129 -6.78 15.69 10.03
N VAL A 130 -6.37 14.59 9.41
CA VAL A 130 -6.20 14.50 7.96
C VAL A 130 -7.07 13.42 7.37
N ARG A 131 -7.58 13.67 6.18
CA ARG A 131 -8.35 12.72 5.39
C ARG A 131 -7.86 12.72 3.95
N ILE A 132 -7.55 11.54 3.44
CA ILE A 132 -7.21 11.29 2.05
C ILE A 132 -8.35 10.49 1.44
N SER A 133 -8.94 10.99 0.36
CA SER A 133 -9.98 10.31 -0.40
C SER A 133 -9.48 10.00 -1.81
N LEU A 134 -9.69 8.78 -2.27
CA LEU A 134 -9.24 8.28 -3.56
C LEU A 134 -10.48 7.82 -4.35
N ALA A 135 -10.71 8.40 -5.53
CA ALA A 135 -11.95 8.18 -6.29
C ALA A 135 -11.87 6.98 -7.24
N LYS A 136 -10.80 6.92 -8.02
CA LYS A 136 -10.33 5.74 -8.77
C LYS A 136 -8.86 5.46 -8.42
N ALA A 137 -8.35 6.23 -7.46
CA ALA A 137 -6.94 6.35 -7.26
C ALA A 137 -6.34 5.15 -6.58
N GLN A 138 -5.27 4.64 -7.18
CA GLN A 138 -4.58 3.48 -6.64
C GLN A 138 -3.56 3.95 -5.62
N SER A 139 -2.73 4.94 -5.92
CA SER A 139 -1.70 5.43 -5.00
C SER A 139 -1.87 6.90 -4.66
N PHE A 140 -1.31 7.29 -3.51
CA PHE A 140 -1.24 8.68 -3.09
C PHE A 140 0.11 8.96 -2.40
N GLY A 141 0.85 9.94 -2.94
CA GLY A 141 2.06 10.45 -2.33
C GLY A 141 1.76 11.76 -1.60
N LEU A 142 2.27 11.90 -0.39
CA LEU A 142 2.29 13.16 0.32
C LEU A 142 3.66 13.36 0.96
N ARG A 143 4.32 14.45 0.62
CA ARG A 143 5.53 14.89 1.30
C ARG A 143 5.31 16.28 1.85
N ALA A 144 5.86 16.55 3.02
CA ALA A 144 5.88 17.86 3.60
C ALA A 144 7.33 18.34 3.71
N VAL A 145 7.57 19.56 3.25
CA VAL A 145 8.88 20.23 3.28
C VAL A 145 8.74 21.65 3.80
N SER A 146 9.84 22.25 4.22
CA SER A 146 9.89 23.68 4.54
C SER A 146 9.70 24.55 3.28
N PRO A 147 9.45 25.87 3.42
CA PRO A 147 9.28 26.79 2.28
C PRO A 147 10.49 26.85 1.32
N ASP A 148 11.67 26.48 1.78
CA ASP A 148 12.91 26.36 0.99
C ASP A 148 13.16 24.93 0.49
N PHE A 149 12.12 24.08 0.44
CA PHE A 149 12.13 22.72 -0.08
C PHE A 149 13.06 21.74 0.66
N ARG A 150 13.37 21.99 1.94
CA ARG A 150 14.15 21.05 2.76
C ARG A 150 13.23 20.06 3.47
N PRO A 151 13.65 18.79 3.65
CA PRO A 151 12.96 17.87 4.54
C PRO A 151 12.79 18.48 5.93
N THR A 152 11.61 18.31 6.53
CA THR A 152 11.31 18.80 7.88
C THR A 152 10.99 17.66 8.83
N SER A 153 11.54 17.71 10.04
CA SER A 153 11.19 16.83 11.16
C SER A 153 10.06 17.40 12.01
N ALA A 154 9.58 18.61 11.70
CA ALA A 154 8.51 19.26 12.44
C ALA A 154 7.14 18.63 12.18
N LEU A 155 7.03 17.71 11.22
CA LEU A 155 5.79 17.07 10.82
C LEU A 155 5.91 15.56 10.97
N GLU A 156 5.00 14.99 11.75
CA GLU A 156 4.85 13.56 11.96
C GLU A 156 3.46 13.13 11.53
N TRP A 157 3.37 12.18 10.60
CA TRP A 157 2.10 11.61 10.20
C TRP A 157 1.82 10.34 10.99
N THR A 158 0.62 10.26 11.56
CA THR A 158 0.09 9.03 12.15
C THR A 158 -1.20 8.67 11.42
N THR A 159 -1.29 7.46 10.86
CA THR A 159 -2.62 6.91 10.57
C THR A 159 -3.18 6.36 11.87
N PRO A 160 -4.49 6.42 12.15
CA PRO A 160 -5.08 5.50 13.10
C PRO A 160 -4.68 4.14 12.59
N SER A 161 -3.79 3.48 13.35
CA SER A 161 -3.50 2.08 13.14
C SER A 161 -4.86 1.41 12.97
N PRO A 162 -5.11 0.67 11.87
CA PRO A 162 -6.37 -0.03 11.74
C PRO A 162 -6.59 -0.75 13.07
N ALA A 163 -7.75 -0.52 13.72
CA ALA A 163 -8.06 -1.08 15.04
C ALA A 163 -7.48 -2.49 15.11
N PRO A 164 -6.58 -2.77 16.06
CA PRO A 164 -5.52 -3.77 15.93
C PRO A 164 -6.10 -5.02 15.29
N ALA A 165 -5.81 -5.19 14.00
CA ALA A 165 -6.29 -6.32 13.24
C ALA A 165 -5.47 -7.54 13.66
N ASP A 166 -5.64 -8.00 14.90
CA ASP A 166 -4.69 -8.84 15.63
C ASP A 166 -3.30 -8.17 15.70
N SER A 167 -2.82 -7.82 16.90
CA SER A 167 -1.53 -7.16 17.17
C SER A 167 -0.27 -7.96 16.76
N ASN A 168 -0.40 -8.94 15.87
CA ASN A 168 0.64 -9.86 15.45
C ASN A 168 1.26 -9.49 14.08
N ASP A 169 0.76 -8.44 13.42
CA ASP A 169 1.24 -8.04 12.10
C ASP A 169 2.67 -7.50 12.15
N LEU A 170 3.58 -8.11 11.38
CA LEU A 170 4.95 -7.65 11.23
C LEU A 170 5.01 -6.37 10.40
N VAL A 171 5.86 -5.44 10.81
CA VAL A 171 6.22 -4.26 10.01
C VAL A 171 7.40 -4.63 9.13
N VAL A 172 7.30 -4.38 7.83
CA VAL A 172 8.37 -4.68 6.87
C VAL A 172 8.71 -3.40 6.11
N ASP A 173 9.93 -2.91 6.24
CA ASP A 173 10.50 -1.87 5.38
C ASP A 173 11.37 -2.55 4.31
N VAL A 174 11.24 -2.13 3.05
CA VAL A 174 11.94 -2.72 1.90
C VAL A 174 12.80 -1.63 1.27
N ARG A 175 14.12 -1.85 1.26
CA ARG A 175 15.10 -0.92 0.71
C ARG A 175 15.76 -1.51 -0.53
N PRO A 176 15.38 -1.07 -1.73
CA PRO A 176 16.08 -1.46 -2.94
C PRO A 176 17.38 -0.67 -3.09
N SER A 177 18.44 -1.36 -3.49
CA SER A 177 19.68 -0.79 -4.02
C SER A 177 19.96 -1.36 -5.40
N PHE A 178 20.36 -0.51 -6.33
CA PHE A 178 20.64 -0.90 -7.71
C PHE A 178 22.05 -1.48 -7.85
N GLU A 179 22.17 -2.59 -8.58
CA GLU A 179 23.44 -3.23 -8.96
C GLU A 179 23.48 -3.44 -10.48
N PRO A 180 24.68 -3.64 -11.09
CA PRO A 180 24.80 -3.79 -12.55
C PRO A 180 23.89 -4.86 -13.17
N ASP A 181 23.63 -5.95 -12.43
CA ASP A 181 22.86 -7.10 -12.92
C ASP A 181 21.43 -7.18 -12.34
N GLY A 182 20.99 -6.20 -11.53
CA GLY A 182 19.68 -6.27 -10.88
C GLY A 182 19.49 -5.36 -9.68
N TYR A 183 18.61 -5.78 -8.76
CA TYR A 183 18.38 -5.10 -7.49
C TYR A 183 18.79 -5.99 -6.33
N ARG A 184 19.52 -5.42 -5.38
CA ARG A 184 19.65 -5.99 -4.03
C ARG A 184 18.59 -5.36 -3.15
N LEU A 185 17.82 -6.18 -2.44
CA LEU A 185 16.82 -5.70 -1.49
C LEU A 185 17.31 -5.96 -0.07
N GLU A 186 17.21 -4.96 0.79
CA GLU A 186 17.33 -5.11 2.24
C GLU A 186 15.92 -5.01 2.84
N LEU A 187 15.48 -6.07 3.50
CA LEU A 187 14.24 -6.07 4.26
C LEU A 187 14.56 -5.80 5.72
N GLN A 188 13.90 -4.81 6.31
CA GLN A 188 13.92 -4.56 7.74
C GLN A 188 12.56 -4.98 8.30
N ILE A 189 12.55 -6.09 9.03
CA ILE A 189 11.34 -6.69 9.60
C ILE A 189 11.33 -6.40 11.09
N ALA A 190 10.32 -5.70 11.58
CA ALA A 190 10.20 -5.31 12.97
C ALA A 190 8.85 -5.74 13.54
N ARG A 191 8.82 -6.02 14.85
CA ARG A 191 7.54 -6.14 15.55
C ARG A 191 6.96 -4.75 15.81
N PRO A 192 5.63 -4.57 15.65
CA PRO A 192 4.98 -3.35 16.09
C PRO A 192 5.16 -3.22 17.61
N ARG A 193 5.24 -1.99 18.11
CA ARG A 193 5.42 -1.74 19.56
C ARG A 193 4.30 -2.33 20.41
N SER A 194 3.13 -2.56 19.81
CA SER A 194 1.96 -3.18 20.43
C SER A 194 1.93 -4.71 20.32
N ALA A 195 2.93 -5.35 19.71
CA ALA A 195 2.94 -6.80 19.57
C ALA A 195 3.01 -7.52 20.94
N PRO A 196 2.24 -8.60 21.12
CA PRO A 196 2.31 -9.44 22.32
C PRO A 196 3.73 -9.98 22.55
N ALA A 197 4.13 -10.12 23.80
CA ALA A 197 5.46 -10.62 24.16
C ALA A 197 5.68 -12.09 23.76
N ASP A 198 4.60 -12.87 23.64
CA ASP A 198 4.58 -14.29 23.29
C ASP A 198 4.69 -14.56 21.78
N LEU A 199 4.89 -13.53 20.95
CA LEU A 199 5.10 -13.65 19.51
C LEU A 199 6.50 -14.16 19.11
N ASP A 200 7.15 -14.98 19.95
CA ASP A 200 8.47 -15.60 19.68
C ASP A 200 8.36 -16.76 18.69
N ARG A 201 7.94 -16.44 17.46
CA ARG A 201 7.84 -17.39 16.35
C ARG A 201 8.90 -17.09 15.30
N PRO A 202 9.44 -18.10 14.61
CA PRO A 202 10.28 -17.88 13.45
C PRO A 202 9.53 -17.03 12.42
N VAL A 203 10.25 -16.15 11.75
CA VAL A 203 9.76 -15.37 10.63
C VAL A 203 10.23 -16.03 9.34
N GLU A 204 9.32 -16.22 8.40
CA GLU A 204 9.61 -16.65 7.05
C GLU A 204 9.44 -15.47 6.10
N VAL A 205 10.38 -15.34 5.18
CA VAL A 205 10.34 -14.39 4.08
C VAL A 205 10.28 -15.18 2.79
N GLU A 206 9.29 -14.88 1.96
CA GLU A 206 9.20 -15.37 0.60
C GLU A 206 9.14 -14.17 -0.35
N VAL A 207 10.01 -14.13 -1.35
CA VAL A 207 9.99 -13.13 -2.41
C VAL A 207 9.69 -13.83 -3.72
N ARG A 208 8.60 -13.40 -4.36
CA ARG A 208 8.17 -13.88 -5.68
C ARG A 208 8.41 -12.82 -6.73
N GLY A 209 8.89 -13.27 -7.89
CA GLY A 209 9.01 -12.50 -9.12
C GLY A 209 7.85 -12.81 -10.07
N ALA A 210 7.97 -12.37 -11.31
CA ALA A 210 6.99 -12.70 -12.35
C ALA A 210 6.94 -14.21 -12.67
N ASN A 211 8.06 -14.90 -12.50
CA ASN A 211 8.25 -16.30 -12.92
C ASN A 211 8.24 -17.30 -11.76
N GLY A 212 7.84 -16.89 -10.55
CA GLY A 212 7.76 -17.77 -9.37
C GLY A 212 8.53 -17.26 -8.15
N VAL A 213 8.92 -18.17 -7.27
CA VAL A 213 9.66 -17.84 -6.03
C VAL A 213 11.13 -17.57 -6.36
N LEU A 214 11.59 -16.37 -6.04
CA LEU A 214 12.98 -15.92 -6.19
C LEU A 214 13.81 -16.16 -4.93
N PHE A 215 13.16 -16.06 -3.77
CA PHE A 215 13.79 -16.28 -2.47
C PHE A 215 12.76 -16.84 -1.48
N SER A 216 13.16 -17.80 -0.66
CA SER A 216 12.36 -18.26 0.47
C SER A 216 13.30 -18.71 1.58
N ALA A 217 13.17 -18.12 2.77
CA ALA A 217 14.00 -18.48 3.92
C ALA A 217 13.29 -18.20 5.24
N ALA A 218 13.59 -19.03 6.24
CA ALA A 218 13.37 -18.69 7.64
C ALA A 218 14.47 -17.73 8.09
N VAL A 219 14.12 -16.50 8.45
CA VAL A 219 15.07 -15.41 8.73
C VAL A 219 15.39 -15.23 10.21
N GLY A 220 14.85 -16.12 11.06
CA GLY A 220 15.10 -16.15 12.49
C GLY A 220 13.89 -15.78 13.32
N ARG A 221 14.10 -15.59 14.62
CA ARG A 221 13.06 -15.15 15.55
C ARG A 221 13.26 -13.68 15.89
N LEU A 222 12.16 -12.98 16.12
CA LEU A 222 12.17 -11.60 16.55
C LEU A 222 12.28 -11.55 18.10
N PRO A 223 13.40 -11.12 18.74
CA PRO A 223 13.50 -11.11 20.20
C PRO A 223 12.80 -9.91 20.89
N TYR A 224 11.96 -10.16 21.91
CA TYR A 224 11.37 -9.09 22.73
C TYR A 224 12.45 -8.34 23.54
N PRO A 225 12.36 -7.01 23.78
CA PRO A 225 11.27 -6.07 23.46
C PRO A 225 11.42 -5.29 22.15
N ARG A 226 12.59 -5.31 21.50
CA ARG A 226 12.86 -4.53 20.28
C ARG A 226 13.52 -5.42 19.24
N ALA A 227 12.71 -6.30 18.70
CA ALA A 227 13.12 -7.20 17.65
C ALA A 227 13.08 -6.51 16.30
N GLU A 228 14.24 -6.32 15.70
CA GLU A 228 14.38 -6.05 14.28
C GLU A 228 15.25 -7.17 13.68
N ILE A 229 14.83 -7.72 12.55
CA ILE A 229 15.66 -8.58 11.71
C ILE A 229 15.90 -7.84 10.41
N ARG A 230 17.15 -7.83 9.98
CA ARG A 230 17.53 -7.37 8.65
C ARG A 230 17.84 -8.56 7.77
N VAL A 231 17.28 -8.57 6.58
CA VAL A 231 17.43 -9.63 5.60
C VAL A 231 17.93 -8.99 4.31
N THR A 232 19.19 -9.22 3.99
CA THR A 232 19.73 -8.86 2.68
C THR A 232 19.44 -10.00 1.72
N LEU A 233 18.62 -9.73 0.72
CA LEU A 233 18.30 -10.71 -0.31
C LEU A 233 19.46 -10.85 -1.32
N PRO A 234 19.57 -11.99 -2.01
CA PRO A 234 20.38 -12.11 -3.22
C PRO A 234 20.00 -11.03 -4.25
N VAL A 235 20.91 -10.76 -5.17
CA VAL A 235 20.62 -9.86 -6.31
C VAL A 235 19.52 -10.49 -7.15
N ILE A 236 18.43 -9.76 -7.33
CA ILE A 236 17.31 -10.16 -8.17
C ILE A 236 17.51 -9.53 -9.54
N ARG A 237 17.65 -10.35 -10.57
CA ARG A 237 17.94 -9.86 -11.92
C ARG A 237 16.74 -9.14 -12.51
N LEU A 238 17.01 -8.11 -13.32
CA LEU A 238 15.97 -7.33 -14.01
C LEU A 238 14.99 -8.21 -14.81
N ALA A 239 15.49 -9.26 -15.47
CA ALA A 239 14.66 -10.19 -16.25
C ALA A 239 13.68 -11.00 -15.40
N ASP A 240 13.97 -11.15 -14.11
CA ASP A 240 13.13 -11.87 -13.15
C ASP A 240 12.08 -10.94 -12.49
N ILE A 241 12.19 -9.62 -12.74
CA ILE A 241 11.35 -8.55 -12.18
C ILE A 241 10.33 -8.10 -13.23
N GLY A 242 9.18 -8.78 -13.27
CA GLY A 242 7.96 -8.23 -13.88
C GLY A 242 6.97 -7.72 -12.82
N SER A 243 6.92 -8.39 -11.68
CA SER A 243 6.31 -7.92 -10.44
C SER A 243 7.10 -8.54 -9.29
N LEU A 244 7.16 -7.85 -8.14
CA LEU A 244 7.81 -8.39 -6.96
C LEU A 244 6.78 -8.45 -5.82
N VAL A 245 6.61 -9.64 -5.24
CA VAL A 245 5.78 -9.85 -4.06
C VAL A 245 6.66 -10.33 -2.91
N VAL A 246 6.87 -9.48 -1.91
CA VAL A 246 7.46 -9.89 -0.64
C VAL A 246 6.33 -10.29 0.29
N THR A 247 6.40 -11.54 0.77
CA THR A 247 5.54 -12.08 1.81
C THR A 247 6.39 -12.32 3.05
N VAL A 248 5.98 -11.72 4.17
CA VAL A 248 6.58 -11.98 5.47
C VAL A 248 5.50 -12.53 6.39
N ARG A 249 5.79 -13.66 7.05
CA ARG A 249 4.85 -14.34 7.95
C ARG A 249 5.59 -14.98 9.13
N HIS A 250 4.85 -15.33 10.17
CA HIS A 250 5.36 -16.26 11.18
C HIS A 250 5.25 -17.69 10.69
N ALA A 251 6.27 -18.51 10.93
CA ALA A 251 6.22 -19.94 10.65
C ALA A 251 5.09 -20.62 11.45
N GLY A 252 4.37 -21.53 10.79
CA GLY A 252 3.29 -22.31 11.40
C GLY A 252 1.94 -21.58 11.52
N LEU A 253 1.75 -20.47 10.80
CA LEU A 253 0.47 -19.80 10.53
C LEU A 253 0.22 -19.77 9.02
#